data_AF-A0A1H6CGH0-F1
#
_entry.id   AF-A0A1H6CGH0-F1
#
_cell.length_a   1.000
_cell.length_b   1.000
_cell.length_c   1.000
_cell.angle_alpha   90.00
_cell.angle_beta   90.00
_cell.angle_gamma   90.00
#
_symmetry.space_group_name_H-M   'P 1'
#
loop_
_entity.id
_entity.type
_entity.pdbx_description
1 polymer ?
#
loop_
_entity_poly.entity_id
_entity_poly.type
_entity_poly.pdbx_seq_one_letter_code
_entity_poly.pdbx_strand_id
1 'polypeptide(L)'
;MIRMGDRPGIARAIDSLGGQGAKLYLAFALKQIRKLKEEEAPPGTAISELIEIYDDLIESAEKRAAWDPDPACTHVHFVAGDSFAGLMKAALKQLNWKGTHKLIILPDNYAIGPLGELDSYEGRKARRDWFQDHISEDCEVFDDSDEEYKQLLDRVSKIPHQAKAIVWTSRNACERIGMLHAVRLMSGRPNGLAVYDTCQICEELINSPDVTHRFKYSGGDSGKPSADGTCPYGR
;
A
#
# COMPACT_ATOMS: atom_id res chain seq x y z
N MET A 1 31.74 13.33 7.32
CA MET A 1 31.59 14.26 6.18
C MET A 1 30.65 13.61 5.18
N ILE A 2 29.35 13.86 5.29
CA ILE A 2 28.33 13.27 4.40
C ILE A 2 28.52 13.90 3.02
N ARG A 3 28.78 13.09 1.98
CA ARG A 3 28.97 13.56 0.61
C ARG A 3 27.71 14.31 0.16
N MET A 4 27.88 15.53 -0.36
CA MET A 4 26.75 16.37 -0.83
C MET A 4 25.91 15.75 -1.97
N GLY A 5 26.35 14.63 -2.55
CA GLY A 5 25.61 13.88 -3.57
C GLY A 5 24.45 13.02 -3.05
N ASP A 6 24.38 12.71 -1.76
CA ASP A 6 23.38 11.78 -1.19
C ASP A 6 22.14 12.46 -0.61
N ARG A 7 22.15 13.80 -0.53
CA ARG A 7 21.03 14.60 0.00
C ARG A 7 19.68 14.35 -0.70
N PRO A 8 19.61 14.13 -2.04
CA PRO A 8 18.33 13.87 -2.70
C PRO A 8 17.73 12.50 -2.35
N GLY A 9 18.59 11.49 -2.08
CA GLY A 9 18.16 10.14 -1.70
C GLY A 9 17.56 10.12 -0.31
N ILE A 10 18.25 10.77 0.65
CA ILE A 10 17.81 10.86 2.04
C ILE A 10 16.48 11.62 2.17
N ALA A 11 16.37 12.79 1.55
CA ALA A 11 15.14 13.59 1.61
C ALA A 11 13.94 12.80 1.06
N ARG A 12 14.11 12.18 -0.11
CA ARG A 12 13.08 11.32 -0.71
C ARG A 12 12.70 10.15 0.19
N ALA A 13 13.68 9.54 0.86
CA ALA A 13 13.40 8.41 1.74
C ALA A 13 12.60 8.83 2.97
N ILE A 14 12.93 9.98 3.56
CA ILE A 14 12.17 10.60 4.64
C ILE A 14 10.74 10.93 4.16
N ASP A 15 10.60 11.60 3.01
CA ASP A 15 9.29 11.97 2.45
C ASP A 15 8.41 10.73 2.14
N SER A 16 9.04 9.57 1.90
CA SER A 16 8.33 8.32 1.64
C SER A 16 7.81 7.60 2.89
N LEU A 17 8.22 8.03 4.08
CA LEU A 17 7.76 7.47 5.34
C LEU A 17 6.51 8.21 5.83
N GLY A 18 5.49 7.46 6.21
CA GLY A 18 4.45 7.99 7.10
C GLY A 18 4.99 8.14 8.53
N GLY A 19 4.25 8.86 9.36
CA GLY A 19 4.73 9.39 10.64
C GLY A 19 5.13 8.31 11.63
N GLN A 20 4.39 7.20 11.67
CA GLN A 20 4.77 6.04 12.48
C GLN A 20 6.06 5.38 11.98
N GLY A 21 6.23 5.27 10.66
CA GLY A 21 7.45 4.78 10.06
C GLY A 21 8.65 5.66 10.45
N ALA A 22 8.50 6.98 10.31
CA ALA A 22 9.53 7.95 10.70
C ALA A 22 9.88 7.85 12.20
N LYS A 23 8.88 7.77 13.08
CA LYS A 23 9.07 7.61 14.53
C LYS A 23 9.81 6.31 14.87
N LEU A 24 9.44 5.18 14.26
CA LEU A 24 10.09 3.88 14.50
C LEU A 24 11.56 3.88 14.06
N TYR A 25 11.84 4.38 12.85
CA TYR A 25 13.21 4.49 12.34
C TYR A 25 14.05 5.43 13.22
N LEU A 26 13.49 6.57 13.64
CA LEU A 26 14.15 7.51 14.54
C LEU A 26 14.42 6.88 15.92
N ALA A 27 13.43 6.21 16.50
CA ALA A 27 13.57 5.53 17.79
C ALA A 27 14.67 4.47 17.75
N PHE A 28 14.73 3.69 16.67
CA PHE A 28 15.78 2.68 16.50
C PHE A 28 17.16 3.34 16.31
N ALA A 29 17.28 4.40 15.50
CA ALA A 29 18.54 5.13 15.33
C ALA A 29 19.04 5.74 16.66
N LEU A 30 18.16 6.40 17.42
CA LEU A 30 18.49 6.97 18.73
C LEU A 30 18.91 5.90 19.73
N LYS A 31 18.29 4.71 19.70
CA LYS A 31 18.68 3.57 20.53
C LYS A 31 20.12 3.12 20.24
N GLN A 32 20.52 3.06 18.97
CA GLN A 32 21.90 2.69 18.62
C GLN A 32 22.93 3.76 19.01
N ILE A 33 22.59 5.04 18.81
CA ILE A 33 23.42 6.16 19.25
C ILE A 33 23.60 6.13 20.78
N ARG A 34 22.55 5.78 21.53
CA ARG A 34 22.64 5.60 22.98
C ARG A 34 23.61 4.48 23.36
N LYS A 35 23.50 3.29 22.75
CA LYS A 35 24.45 2.19 22.98
C LYS A 35 25.91 2.59 22.72
N LEU A 36 26.16 3.40 21.69
CA LEU A 36 27.48 3.95 21.39
C LEU A 36 27.98 4.90 22.49
N LYS A 37 27.09 5.76 23.00
CA LYS A 37 27.41 6.74 24.04
C LYS A 37 27.64 6.09 25.41
N GLU A 38 26.89 5.04 25.72
CA GLU A 38 26.92 4.33 27.01
C GLU A 38 27.89 3.12 27.01
N GLU A 39 28.62 2.91 25.91
CA GLU A 39 29.57 1.80 25.71
C GLU A 39 28.92 0.40 25.90
N GLU A 40 27.60 0.30 25.74
CA GLU A 40 26.81 -0.93 25.92
C GLU A 40 26.99 -1.93 24.77
N ALA A 41 27.58 -1.50 23.66
CA ALA A 41 27.88 -2.34 22.51
C ALA A 41 29.22 -1.94 21.87
N PRO A 42 29.94 -2.89 21.24
CA PRO A 42 31.11 -2.57 20.45
C PRO A 42 30.77 -1.50 19.40
N PRO A 43 31.59 -0.44 19.25
CA PRO A 43 31.30 0.62 18.28
C PRO A 43 31.07 0.10 16.87
N GLY A 44 31.80 -0.94 16.46
CA GLY A 44 31.61 -1.58 15.16
C GLY A 44 30.21 -2.16 14.96
N THR A 45 29.62 -2.80 15.98
CA THR A 45 28.28 -3.40 15.89
C THR A 45 27.19 -2.34 15.77
N ALA A 46 27.20 -1.33 16.64
CA ALA A 46 26.18 -0.28 16.62
C ALA A 46 26.29 0.63 15.39
N ILE A 47 27.50 0.85 14.85
CA ILE A 47 27.68 1.55 13.57
C ILE A 47 27.15 0.71 12.40
N SER A 48 27.43 -0.59 12.36
CA SER A 48 26.88 -1.48 11.33
C SER A 48 25.35 -1.50 11.36
N GLU A 49 24.74 -1.65 12.53
CA GLU A 49 23.27 -1.59 12.67
C GLU A 49 22.71 -0.25 12.16
N LEU A 50 23.40 0.88 12.40
CA LEU A 50 22.97 2.19 11.87
C LEU A 50 23.08 2.28 10.33
N ILE A 51 24.09 1.65 9.74
CA ILE A 51 24.26 1.59 8.28
C ILE A 51 23.18 0.72 7.66
N GLU A 52 22.85 -0.43 8.26
CA GLU A 52 21.77 -1.31 7.80
C GLU A 52 20.43 -0.58 7.76
N ILE A 53 20.10 0.21 8.79
CA ILE A 53 18.89 1.05 8.78
C ILE A 53 18.87 1.99 7.58
N TYR A 54 20.01 2.64 7.33
CA TYR A 54 20.13 3.60 6.24
C TYR A 54 19.89 2.91 4.89
N ASP A 55 20.58 1.80 4.65
CA ASP A 55 20.46 1.04 3.40
C ASP A 55 19.03 0.54 3.19
N ASP A 56 18.42 -0.04 4.24
CA ASP A 56 17.02 -0.50 4.22
C ASP A 56 16.05 0.64 3.90
N LEU A 57 16.26 1.82 4.48
CA LEU A 57 15.41 2.97 4.29
C LEU A 57 15.48 3.50 2.86
N ILE A 58 16.69 3.67 2.33
CA ILE A 58 16.91 4.13 0.95
C ILE A 58 16.33 3.10 -0.03
N GLU A 59 16.66 1.81 0.14
CA GLU A 59 16.20 0.76 -0.76
C GLU A 59 14.67 0.63 -0.74
N SER A 60 14.05 0.78 0.44
CA SER A 60 12.59 0.76 0.59
C SER A 60 11.93 1.93 -0.13
N ALA A 61 12.49 3.13 -0.02
CA ALA A 61 11.97 4.32 -0.71
C ALA A 61 12.06 4.18 -2.23
N GLU A 62 13.18 3.67 -2.75
CA GLU A 62 13.35 3.38 -4.18
C GLU A 62 12.39 2.29 -4.65
N LYS A 63 12.23 1.23 -3.87
CA LYS A 63 11.26 0.16 -4.14
C LYS A 63 9.83 0.69 -4.18
N ARG A 64 9.45 1.64 -3.33
CA ARG A 64 8.12 2.30 -3.37
C ARG A 64 7.98 3.16 -4.63
N ALA A 65 8.92 4.08 -4.86
CA ALA A 65 8.91 4.99 -6.00
C ALA A 65 8.92 4.27 -7.36
N ALA A 66 9.53 3.08 -7.45
CA ALA A 66 9.56 2.29 -8.67
C ALA A 66 8.16 1.88 -9.17
N TRP A 67 7.15 1.88 -8.30
CA TRP A 67 5.77 1.53 -8.63
C TRP A 67 4.87 2.75 -8.83
N ASP A 68 5.35 3.96 -8.57
CA ASP A 68 4.57 5.17 -8.81
C ASP A 68 4.34 5.37 -10.32
N PRO A 69 3.22 6.02 -10.71
CA PRO A 69 2.98 6.37 -12.10
C PRO A 69 4.11 7.23 -12.68
N ASP A 70 4.52 6.89 -13.89
CA ASP A 70 5.53 7.63 -14.66
C ASP A 70 5.05 7.80 -16.12
N PRO A 71 5.64 8.70 -16.92
CA PRO A 71 5.21 8.98 -18.29
C PRO A 71 5.19 7.77 -19.24
N ALA A 72 5.97 6.72 -18.95
CA ALA A 72 6.06 5.53 -19.78
C ALA A 72 5.01 4.45 -19.42
N CYS A 73 4.31 4.59 -18.30
CA CYS A 73 3.31 3.59 -17.92
C CYS A 73 2.08 3.62 -18.84
N THR A 74 1.58 2.42 -19.15
CA THR A 74 0.38 2.19 -19.97
C THR A 74 -0.82 1.79 -19.12
N HIS A 75 -0.56 1.29 -17.90
CA HIS A 75 -1.60 0.87 -16.96
C HIS A 75 -1.27 1.30 -15.54
N VAL A 76 -2.29 1.74 -14.82
CA VAL A 76 -2.20 2.07 -13.40
C VAL A 76 -3.25 1.28 -12.63
N HIS A 77 -2.81 0.48 -11.68
CA HIS A 77 -3.65 -0.38 -10.86
C HIS A 77 -3.92 0.28 -9.50
N PHE A 78 -5.19 0.56 -9.22
CA PHE A 78 -5.65 0.99 -7.90
C PHE A 78 -5.99 -0.24 -7.06
N VAL A 79 -5.38 -0.31 -5.88
CA VAL A 79 -5.58 -1.41 -4.91
C VAL A 79 -5.78 -0.83 -3.51
N ALA A 80 -6.65 -1.45 -2.71
CA ALA A 80 -6.84 -1.07 -1.31
C ALA A 80 -6.02 -2.00 -0.40
N GLY A 81 -5.17 -1.40 0.43
CA GLY A 81 -4.35 -2.11 1.42
C GLY A 81 -3.05 -2.74 0.90
N ASP A 82 -2.05 -2.80 1.79
CA ASP A 82 -0.69 -3.24 1.46
C ASP A 82 -0.57 -4.72 1.12
N SER A 83 -1.40 -5.57 1.74
CA SER A 83 -1.37 -7.02 1.50
C SER A 83 -1.65 -7.34 0.03
N PHE A 84 -2.74 -6.80 -0.51
CA PHE A 84 -3.10 -7.01 -1.91
C PHE A 84 -2.12 -6.31 -2.86
N ALA A 85 -1.63 -5.13 -2.49
CA ALA A 85 -0.57 -4.46 -3.24
C ALA A 85 0.70 -5.32 -3.35
N GLY A 86 1.10 -6.01 -2.29
CA GLY A 86 2.24 -6.93 -2.29
C GLY A 86 2.07 -8.06 -3.30
N LEU A 87 0.89 -8.70 -3.32
CA LEU A 87 0.55 -9.75 -4.28
C LEU A 87 0.57 -9.23 -5.73
N MET A 88 -0.04 -8.07 -5.97
CA MET A 88 -0.07 -7.44 -7.30
C MET A 88 1.35 -7.11 -7.81
N LYS A 89 2.21 -6.55 -6.94
CA LYS A 89 3.62 -6.27 -7.27
C LYS A 89 4.37 -7.55 -7.65
N ALA A 90 4.12 -8.65 -6.95
CA ALA A 90 4.74 -9.94 -7.26
C ALA A 90 4.25 -10.48 -8.63
N ALA A 91 2.94 -10.47 -8.88
CA ALA A 91 2.35 -10.92 -10.14
C ALA A 91 2.86 -10.12 -11.35
N LEU A 92 2.85 -8.78 -11.27
CA LEU A 92 3.33 -7.93 -12.36
C LEU A 92 4.82 -8.09 -12.63
N LYS A 93 5.63 -8.40 -11.61
CA LYS A 93 7.05 -8.76 -11.81
C LYS A 93 7.19 -10.09 -12.55
N GLN A 94 6.44 -11.11 -12.16
CA GLN A 94 6.46 -12.43 -12.81
C GLN A 94 6.04 -12.35 -14.28
N LEU A 95 5.10 -11.47 -14.61
CA LEU A 95 4.64 -11.21 -15.98
C LEU A 95 5.56 -10.26 -16.79
N ASN A 96 6.65 -9.78 -16.18
CA ASN A 96 7.56 -8.79 -16.76
C ASN A 96 6.87 -7.47 -17.18
N TRP A 97 5.85 -7.06 -16.42
CA TRP A 97 5.04 -5.86 -16.68
C TRP A 97 5.43 -4.66 -15.82
N LYS A 98 6.39 -4.79 -14.91
CA LYS A 98 6.85 -3.71 -14.01
C LYS A 98 7.22 -2.40 -14.74
N GLY A 99 7.71 -2.47 -15.98
CA GLY A 99 8.09 -1.30 -16.77
C GLY A 99 6.91 -0.47 -17.27
N THR A 100 5.75 -1.10 -17.46
CA THR A 100 4.58 -0.48 -18.11
C THR A 100 3.34 -0.43 -17.19
N HIS A 101 3.30 -1.25 -16.13
CA HIS A 101 2.23 -1.32 -15.16
C HIS A 101 2.67 -0.78 -13.80
N LYS A 102 1.94 0.19 -13.27
CA LYS A 102 2.20 0.89 -12.02
C LYS A 102 1.06 0.72 -11.03
N LEU A 103 1.29 1.04 -9.77
CA LEU A 103 0.27 0.89 -8.71
C LEU A 103 0.02 2.22 -8.01
N ILE A 104 -1.24 2.40 -7.62
CA ILE A 104 -1.64 3.37 -6.60
C ILE A 104 -2.28 2.58 -5.48
N ILE A 105 -1.66 2.61 -4.31
CA ILE A 105 -2.15 1.95 -3.10
C ILE A 105 -2.98 2.98 -2.34
N LEU A 106 -4.22 2.62 -2.06
CA LEU A 106 -5.09 3.41 -1.22
C LEU A 106 -4.75 3.10 0.25
N PRO A 107 -4.29 4.09 1.03
CA PRO A 107 -3.65 3.87 2.33
C PRO A 107 -4.64 3.57 3.46
N ASP A 108 -5.94 3.76 3.23
CA ASP A 108 -6.92 3.83 4.31
C ASP A 108 -7.58 2.48 4.61
N ASN A 109 -7.81 2.20 5.90
CA ASN A 109 -8.67 1.11 6.32
C ASN A 109 -10.14 1.52 6.18
N TYR A 110 -10.70 1.37 4.98
CA TYR A 110 -12.07 1.77 4.71
C TYR A 110 -13.15 0.93 5.41
N ALA A 111 -12.81 -0.07 6.23
CA ALA A 111 -13.79 -0.95 6.85
C ALA A 111 -14.58 -0.33 8.01
N ILE A 112 -14.06 0.74 8.64
CA ILE A 112 -14.60 1.34 9.88
C ILE A 112 -14.49 2.87 9.85
N GLY A 113 -15.25 3.55 10.70
CA GLY A 113 -15.27 5.01 10.85
C GLY A 113 -16.05 5.78 9.77
N PRO A 114 -16.18 7.12 9.90
CA PRO A 114 -16.88 7.97 8.95
C PRO A 114 -16.22 7.93 7.56
N LEU A 115 -17.04 7.82 6.52
CA LEU A 115 -16.60 7.76 5.11
C LEU A 115 -17.13 8.92 4.26
N GLY A 116 -17.81 9.89 4.88
CA GLY A 116 -18.31 11.07 4.19
C GLY A 116 -17.17 12.00 3.77
N GLU A 117 -17.24 12.49 2.55
CA GLU A 117 -16.38 13.59 2.04
C GLU A 117 -14.87 13.33 2.20
N LEU A 118 -14.40 12.10 1.95
CA LEU A 118 -12.96 11.75 2.02
C LEU A 118 -12.08 12.57 1.05
N ASP A 119 -12.69 13.18 0.04
CA ASP A 119 -12.04 14.14 -0.87
C ASP A 119 -11.79 15.51 -0.23
N SER A 120 -12.53 15.86 0.83
CA SER A 120 -12.35 17.10 1.60
C SER A 120 -11.40 16.92 2.79
N TYR A 121 -10.75 18.01 3.20
CA TYR A 121 -9.96 18.01 4.43
C TYR A 121 -10.85 17.77 5.65
N GLU A 122 -12.04 18.36 5.66
CA GLU A 122 -13.02 18.29 6.74
C GLU A 122 -13.50 16.85 6.98
N GLY A 123 -13.84 16.12 5.92
CA GLY A 123 -14.25 14.72 6.01
C GLY A 123 -13.13 13.80 6.48
N ARG A 124 -11.90 14.00 6.00
CA ARG A 124 -10.73 13.26 6.49
C ARG A 124 -10.40 13.59 7.95
N LYS A 125 -10.51 14.86 8.34
CA LYS A 125 -10.33 15.28 9.74
C LYS A 125 -11.40 14.66 10.64
N ALA A 126 -12.68 14.72 10.26
CA ALA A 126 -13.76 14.09 11.03
C ALA A 126 -13.55 12.58 11.21
N ARG A 127 -13.00 11.91 10.18
CA ARG A 127 -12.60 10.51 10.27
C ARG A 127 -11.44 10.29 11.24
N ARG A 128 -10.38 11.10 11.18
CA ARG A 128 -9.27 11.06 12.15
C ARG A 128 -9.75 11.23 13.58
N ASP A 129 -10.55 12.27 13.82
CA ASP A 129 -11.09 12.59 15.14
C ASP A 129 -11.93 11.41 15.66
N TRP A 130 -12.76 10.80 14.81
CA TRP A 130 -13.51 9.60 15.19
C TRP A 130 -12.61 8.42 15.57
N PHE A 131 -11.53 8.15 14.83
CA PHE A 131 -10.59 7.09 15.18
C PHE A 131 -9.89 7.36 16.52
N GLN A 132 -9.48 8.59 16.77
CA GLN A 132 -8.88 9.01 18.02
C GLN A 132 -9.83 8.79 19.20
N ASP A 133 -11.11 9.12 19.02
CA ASP A 133 -12.13 9.01 20.07
C ASP A 133 -12.61 7.57 20.31
N HIS A 134 -12.55 6.69 19.31
CA HIS A 134 -13.23 5.38 19.36
C HIS A 134 -12.30 4.17 19.29
N ILE A 135 -11.06 4.30 18.81
CA ILE A 135 -10.21 3.14 18.51
C ILE A 135 -8.96 3.05 19.40
N SER A 136 -8.29 4.11 19.89
CA SER A 136 -7.27 3.95 20.96
C SER A 136 -6.81 5.24 21.69
N GLU A 137 -6.47 5.08 22.98
CA GLU A 137 -5.57 5.94 23.80
C GLU A 137 -4.10 5.98 23.27
N ASP A 138 -3.74 5.15 22.29
CA ASP A 138 -2.41 5.10 21.63
C ASP A 138 -2.44 5.61 20.16
N CYS A 139 -3.44 6.43 19.79
CA CYS A 139 -3.68 6.88 18.42
C CYS A 139 -2.81 8.07 17.95
N GLU A 140 -1.48 8.01 18.11
CA GLU A 140 -0.57 8.90 17.33
C GLU A 140 -0.48 8.49 15.84
N VAL A 141 -1.27 7.49 15.43
CA VAL A 141 -1.28 6.82 14.11
C VAL A 141 -1.91 7.68 12.99
N PHE A 142 -2.66 8.74 13.32
CA PHE A 142 -3.50 9.46 12.35
C PHE A 142 -3.03 10.88 11.99
N ASP A 143 -1.98 11.40 12.63
CA ASP A 143 -1.49 12.78 12.40
C ASP A 143 -1.05 13.02 10.94
N ASP A 144 -0.64 11.96 10.23
CA ASP A 144 -0.08 12.03 8.87
C ASP A 144 -1.08 11.82 7.72
N SER A 145 -2.35 11.56 8.01
CA SER A 145 -3.31 11.18 6.95
C SER A 145 -3.52 12.26 5.86
N ASP A 146 -3.28 13.54 6.16
CA ASP A 146 -3.38 14.59 5.13
C ASP A 146 -2.16 14.65 4.22
N GLU A 147 -0.96 14.42 4.74
CA GLU A 147 0.24 14.39 3.90
C GLU A 147 0.22 13.14 3.03
N GLU A 148 -0.18 11.99 3.59
CA GLU A 148 -0.43 10.76 2.82
C GLU A 148 -1.48 10.97 1.73
N TYR A 149 -2.54 11.73 2.01
CA TYR A 149 -3.55 12.08 1.01
C TYR A 149 -3.00 13.00 -0.08
N LYS A 150 -2.17 14.00 0.25
CA LYS A 150 -1.49 14.83 -0.75
C LYS A 150 -0.57 14.00 -1.64
N GLN A 151 0.19 13.08 -1.06
CA GLN A 151 1.03 12.15 -1.82
C GLN A 151 0.20 11.25 -2.74
N LEU A 152 -0.96 10.78 -2.27
CA LEU A 152 -1.91 10.06 -3.12
C LEU A 152 -2.35 10.92 -4.30
N LEU A 153 -2.78 12.17 -4.07
CA LEU A 153 -3.17 13.07 -5.14
C LEU A 153 -2.03 13.37 -6.12
N ASP A 154 -0.81 13.55 -5.61
CA ASP A 154 0.39 13.72 -6.43
C ASP A 154 0.63 12.50 -7.34
N ARG A 155 0.59 11.27 -6.80
CA ARG A 155 0.68 10.03 -7.59
C ARG A 155 -0.42 9.94 -8.64
N VAL A 156 -1.66 10.27 -8.28
CA VAL A 156 -2.79 10.27 -9.23
C VAL A 156 -2.60 11.35 -10.31
N SER A 157 -2.00 12.50 -9.98
CA SER A 157 -1.69 13.56 -10.96
C SER A 157 -0.66 13.13 -12.01
N LYS A 158 0.25 12.21 -11.64
CA LYS A 158 1.30 11.68 -12.52
C LYS A 158 0.82 10.62 -13.51
N ILE A 159 -0.45 10.18 -13.42
CA ILE A 159 -1.02 9.21 -14.36
C ILE A 159 -1.07 9.82 -15.77
N PRO A 160 -0.40 9.23 -16.77
CA PRO A 160 -0.45 9.73 -18.14
C PRO A 160 -1.86 9.61 -18.74
N HIS A 161 -2.28 10.56 -19.57
CA HIS A 161 -3.64 10.57 -20.14
C HIS A 161 -3.99 9.31 -20.95
N GLN A 162 -3.01 8.71 -21.62
CA GLN A 162 -3.17 7.49 -22.40
C GLN A 162 -3.24 6.21 -21.54
N ALA A 163 -2.84 6.28 -20.27
CA ALA A 163 -2.77 5.11 -19.42
C ALA A 163 -4.19 4.65 -19.03
N LYS A 164 -4.42 3.34 -19.04
CA LYS A 164 -5.67 2.74 -18.56
C LYS A 164 -5.64 2.64 -17.04
N ALA A 165 -6.65 3.18 -16.37
CA ALA A 165 -6.86 3.01 -14.95
C ALA A 165 -7.61 1.70 -14.69
N ILE A 166 -7.04 0.84 -13.86
CA ILE A 166 -7.61 -0.44 -13.47
C ILE A 166 -7.87 -0.38 -11.96
N VAL A 167 -9.13 -0.51 -11.56
CA VAL A 167 -9.54 -0.51 -10.16
C VAL A 167 -9.92 -1.93 -9.75
N TRP A 168 -9.26 -2.43 -8.72
CA TRP A 168 -9.53 -3.75 -8.18
C TRP A 168 -10.45 -3.66 -6.97
N THR A 169 -11.40 -4.58 -6.88
CA THR A 169 -12.33 -4.72 -5.76
C THR A 169 -12.52 -6.20 -5.42
N SER A 170 -13.12 -6.46 -4.27
CA SER A 170 -13.69 -7.77 -3.92
C SER A 170 -14.99 -7.58 -3.12
N ARG A 171 -15.42 -8.64 -2.43
CA ARG A 171 -16.60 -8.61 -1.57
C ARG A 171 -16.36 -7.97 -0.20
N ASN A 172 -15.11 -7.72 0.21
CA ASN A 172 -14.87 -7.07 1.50
C ASN A 172 -15.20 -5.56 1.44
N ALA A 173 -15.65 -5.00 2.57
CA ALA A 173 -16.06 -3.60 2.63
C ALA A 173 -14.90 -2.65 2.28
N CYS A 174 -13.69 -2.98 2.73
CA CYS A 174 -12.50 -2.16 2.52
C CYS A 174 -12.21 -1.93 1.02
N GLU A 175 -12.16 -3.00 0.23
CA GLU A 175 -11.88 -2.95 -1.20
C GLU A 175 -13.06 -2.38 -1.99
N ARG A 176 -14.32 -2.62 -1.57
CA ARG A 176 -15.48 -1.97 -2.20
C ARG A 176 -15.47 -0.46 -2.03
N ILE A 177 -15.13 0.02 -0.84
CA ILE A 177 -15.06 1.46 -0.58
C ILE A 177 -13.80 2.06 -1.21
N GLY A 178 -12.68 1.34 -1.17
CA GLY A 178 -11.47 1.70 -1.91
C GLY A 178 -11.74 1.85 -3.40
N MET A 179 -12.52 0.95 -4.00
CA MET A 179 -12.98 1.08 -5.39
C MET A 179 -13.78 2.36 -5.61
N LEU A 180 -14.76 2.66 -4.76
CA LEU A 180 -15.54 3.90 -4.88
C LEU A 180 -14.64 5.14 -4.78
N HIS A 181 -13.67 5.13 -3.87
CA HIS A 181 -12.70 6.21 -3.73
C HIS A 181 -11.80 6.35 -4.97
N ALA A 182 -11.29 5.25 -5.53
CA ALA A 182 -10.53 5.28 -6.77
C ALA A 182 -11.34 5.83 -7.95
N VAL A 183 -12.60 5.41 -8.09
CA VAL A 183 -13.52 5.95 -9.12
C VAL A 183 -13.73 7.44 -8.93
N ARG A 184 -13.88 7.91 -7.68
CA ARG A 184 -13.99 9.33 -7.36
C ARG A 184 -12.72 10.11 -7.74
N LEU A 185 -11.54 9.60 -7.41
CA LEU A 185 -10.23 10.20 -7.78
C LEU A 185 -10.02 10.30 -9.29
N MET A 186 -10.57 9.35 -10.05
CA MET A 186 -10.49 9.33 -11.51
C MET A 186 -11.62 10.10 -12.21
N SER A 187 -12.60 10.60 -11.46
CA SER A 187 -13.73 11.33 -12.02
C SER A 187 -13.27 12.59 -12.77
N GLY A 188 -13.78 12.79 -13.99
CA GLY A 188 -13.42 13.92 -14.84
C GLY A 188 -12.07 13.79 -15.56
N ARG A 189 -11.33 12.69 -15.37
CA ARG A 189 -10.08 12.42 -16.11
C ARG A 189 -10.38 11.69 -17.43
N PRO A 190 -9.55 11.89 -18.48
CA PRO A 190 -9.78 11.27 -19.80
C PRO A 190 -9.36 9.80 -19.87
N ASN A 191 -8.73 9.27 -18.81
CA ASN A 191 -8.24 7.91 -18.76
C ASN A 191 -9.38 6.90 -18.88
N GLY A 192 -9.19 5.86 -19.69
CA GLY A 192 -10.10 4.71 -19.70
C GLY A 192 -10.08 4.01 -18.34
N LEU A 193 -11.26 3.77 -17.76
CA LEU A 193 -11.42 3.16 -16.44
C LEU A 193 -12.02 1.76 -16.58
N ALA A 194 -11.39 0.75 -15.96
CA ALA A 194 -11.93 -0.60 -15.84
C ALA A 194 -11.96 -1.01 -14.37
N VAL A 195 -13.02 -1.69 -13.96
CA VAL A 195 -13.19 -2.24 -12.62
C VAL A 195 -13.19 -3.76 -12.71
N TYR A 196 -12.39 -4.42 -11.87
CA TYR A 196 -12.31 -5.87 -11.79
C TYR A 196 -12.60 -6.37 -10.37
N ASP A 197 -13.59 -7.24 -10.25
CA ASP A 197 -13.86 -7.97 -9.01
C ASP A 197 -13.00 -9.24 -8.98
N THR A 198 -12.02 -9.27 -8.07
CA THR A 198 -11.10 -10.41 -7.94
C THR A 198 -11.83 -11.68 -7.54
N CYS A 199 -12.86 -11.59 -6.69
CA CYS A 199 -13.61 -12.78 -6.27
C CYS A 199 -14.38 -13.36 -7.44
N GLN A 200 -15.05 -12.53 -8.23
CA GLN A 200 -15.77 -12.97 -9.41
C GLN A 200 -14.82 -13.64 -10.41
N ILE A 201 -13.69 -13.00 -10.72
CA ILE A 201 -12.71 -13.54 -11.67
C ILE A 201 -12.14 -14.88 -11.19
N CYS A 202 -11.76 -14.98 -9.90
CA CYS A 202 -11.25 -16.23 -9.35
C CYS A 202 -12.31 -17.33 -9.39
N GLU A 203 -13.57 -17.03 -9.07
CA GLU A 203 -14.66 -18.00 -9.16
C GLU A 203 -14.90 -18.47 -10.61
N GLU A 204 -14.87 -17.57 -11.58
CA GLU A 204 -15.03 -17.92 -13.00
C GLU A 204 -13.88 -18.80 -13.54
N LEU A 205 -12.66 -18.59 -13.03
CA LEU A 205 -11.47 -19.34 -13.49
C LEU A 205 -11.28 -20.68 -12.77
N ILE A 206 -11.67 -20.77 -11.51
CA ILE A 206 -11.33 -21.92 -10.64
C ILE A 206 -12.53 -22.87 -10.49
N ASN A 207 -13.77 -22.36 -10.54
CA ASN A 207 -14.92 -23.22 -10.35
C ASN A 207 -15.12 -24.14 -11.56
N SER A 208 -15.38 -25.40 -11.28
CA SER A 208 -15.78 -26.42 -12.25
C SER A 208 -17.14 -27.00 -11.82
N PRO A 209 -17.80 -27.81 -12.65
CA PRO A 209 -19.04 -28.48 -12.26
C PRO A 209 -18.92 -29.29 -10.96
N ASP A 210 -17.72 -29.78 -10.65
CA ASP A 210 -17.46 -30.68 -9.53
C ASP A 210 -16.91 -29.94 -8.28
N VAL A 211 -16.38 -28.72 -8.44
CA VAL A 211 -15.75 -27.96 -7.34
C VAL A 211 -16.16 -26.50 -7.37
N THR A 212 -16.75 -26.03 -6.27
CA THR A 212 -17.13 -24.63 -6.07
C THR A 212 -16.35 -23.99 -4.92
N HIS A 213 -15.52 -23.00 -5.25
CA HIS A 213 -14.83 -22.13 -4.32
C HIS A 213 -15.64 -20.84 -4.11
N ARG A 214 -15.60 -20.29 -2.89
CA ARG A 214 -16.12 -18.95 -2.59
C ARG A 214 -15.07 -18.08 -1.93
N PHE A 215 -14.55 -17.14 -2.71
CA PHE A 215 -13.53 -16.19 -2.28
C PHE A 215 -14.16 -15.02 -1.52
N LYS A 216 -13.66 -14.67 -0.34
CA LYS A 216 -14.23 -13.56 0.44
C LYS A 216 -13.54 -12.23 0.17
N TYR A 217 -12.28 -12.27 -0.21
CA TYR A 217 -11.44 -11.10 -0.48
C TYR A 217 -10.23 -11.50 -1.34
N SER A 218 -9.51 -10.49 -1.83
CA SER A 218 -8.37 -10.64 -2.75
C SER A 218 -7.15 -11.42 -2.20
N GLY A 219 -7.17 -11.82 -0.92
CA GLY A 219 -6.07 -12.50 -0.21
C GLY A 219 -6.43 -13.78 0.55
N GLY A 220 -7.64 -14.34 0.40
CA GLY A 220 -8.04 -15.54 1.14
C GLY A 220 -9.17 -16.36 0.51
N ASP A 221 -8.87 -17.64 0.23
CA ASP A 221 -9.88 -18.67 -0.06
C ASP A 221 -10.50 -19.17 1.26
N SER A 222 -11.82 -19.35 1.28
CA SER A 222 -12.48 -20.18 2.28
C SER A 222 -13.07 -21.38 1.56
N GLY A 223 -12.20 -22.23 1.02
CA GLY A 223 -12.57 -23.49 0.40
C GLY A 223 -13.33 -24.31 1.44
N LYS A 224 -14.65 -24.43 1.28
CA LYS A 224 -15.37 -25.54 1.88
C LYS A 224 -15.34 -26.66 0.85
N PRO A 225 -14.82 -27.84 1.18
CA PRO A 225 -14.95 -28.98 0.29
C PRO A 225 -16.44 -29.24 0.03
N SER A 226 -16.76 -29.60 -1.21
CA SER A 226 -18.01 -30.25 -1.57
C SER A 226 -18.27 -31.44 -0.65
N ALA A 227 -19.54 -31.76 -0.44
CA ALA A 227 -19.98 -32.82 0.47
C ALA A 227 -19.53 -34.24 0.07
N ASP A 228 -18.68 -34.39 -0.95
CA ASP A 228 -18.14 -35.66 -1.44
C ASP A 228 -16.70 -35.97 -0.97
N GLY A 229 -16.09 -35.09 -0.17
CA GLY A 229 -14.94 -35.46 0.67
C GLY A 229 -13.67 -35.85 -0.08
N THR A 230 -13.46 -35.40 -1.32
CA THR A 230 -12.18 -35.58 -2.02
C THR A 230 -11.38 -34.27 -2.04
N CYS A 231 -10.21 -34.29 -1.38
CA CYS A 231 -9.24 -33.20 -1.41
C CYS A 231 -8.42 -33.30 -2.71
N PRO A 232 -8.36 -32.28 -3.57
CA PRO A 232 -7.66 -32.37 -4.86
C PRO A 232 -6.14 -32.18 -4.75
N TYR A 233 -5.59 -31.88 -3.57
CA TYR A 233 -4.14 -31.82 -3.37
C TYR A 233 -3.61 -33.16 -2.85
N GLY A 234 -3.45 -34.10 -3.78
CA GLY A 234 -2.79 -35.39 -3.58
C GLY A 234 -1.67 -35.61 -4.58
N ARG A 235 -0.44 -35.35 -4.14
CA ARG A 235 0.88 -35.66 -4.73
C ARG A 235 1.26 -35.05 -6.09
#